data_AF-A0A535HP82-F1
#
_entry.id   AF-A0A535HP82-F1
#
_cell.length_a   1.000
_cell.length_b   1.000
_cell.length_c   1.000
_cell.angle_alpha   90.00
_cell.angle_beta   90.00
_cell.angle_gamma   90.00
#
_symmetry.space_group_name_H-M   'P 1'
#
loop_
_entity.id
_entity.type
_entity.pdbx_description
1 polymer ?
#
loop_
_entity_poly.entity_id
_entity_poly.type
_entity_poly.pdbx_seq_one_letter_code
_entity_poly.pdbx_strand_id
1 'polypeptide(L)'
;MDVTTNAVLGRQGELLDHVDSWAGIDRWFDFMVRHQIEQQGRGGCPIGSLAGQLAESDPDARAAIAAGLDRWEAHIRGGLTRMKTRGKLRRDADPAALATATMASIQGGLLLTQVRREPQQLRIALDAARANLRLAAA
;
A
#
# COMPACT_ATOMS: atom_id res chain seq x y z
N MET A 1 6.85 8.63 -18.46
CA MET A 1 6.37 8.61 -17.06
C MET A 1 6.07 7.20 -16.55
N ASP A 2 6.14 6.15 -17.37
CA ASP A 2 5.94 4.74 -16.97
C ASP A 2 7.04 4.13 -16.07
N VAL A 3 8.18 4.78 -15.94
CA VAL A 3 9.37 4.20 -15.28
C VAL A 3 9.24 4.18 -13.75
N THR A 4 8.48 5.09 -13.15
CA THR A 4 8.36 5.20 -11.67
C THR A 4 7.30 4.27 -11.08
N THR A 5 6.15 4.11 -11.74
CA THR A 5 5.11 3.18 -11.25
C THR A 5 5.55 1.72 -11.37
N ASN A 6 6.18 1.37 -12.50
CA ASN A 6 6.70 0.02 -12.73
C ASN A 6 7.85 -0.35 -11.77
N ALA A 7 8.62 0.62 -11.26
CA ALA A 7 9.68 0.35 -10.30
C ALA A 7 9.14 -0.02 -8.89
N VAL A 8 8.01 0.57 -8.48
CA VAL A 8 7.35 0.26 -7.20
C VAL A 8 6.62 -1.09 -7.27
N LEU A 9 5.88 -1.32 -8.37
CA LEU A 9 5.16 -2.57 -8.61
C LEU A 9 6.12 -3.72 -8.93
N GLY A 10 7.19 -3.49 -9.68
CA GLY A 10 8.16 -4.51 -10.08
C GLY A 10 8.98 -5.10 -8.91
N ARG A 11 9.20 -4.33 -7.83
CA ARG A 11 9.85 -4.86 -6.60
C ARG A 11 8.89 -5.53 -5.62
N GLN A 12 7.58 -5.31 -5.76
CA GLN A 12 6.57 -5.79 -4.82
C GLN A 12 5.63 -6.83 -5.44
N GLY A 13 5.67 -7.02 -6.76
CA GLY A 13 4.68 -7.77 -7.54
C GLY A 13 4.42 -9.17 -7.01
N GLU A 14 5.48 -9.96 -6.79
CA GLU A 14 5.35 -11.33 -6.28
C GLU A 14 4.73 -11.39 -4.88
N LEU A 15 4.98 -10.40 -4.01
CA LEU A 15 4.41 -10.37 -2.67
C LEU A 15 2.96 -9.89 -2.67
N LEU A 16 2.61 -8.97 -3.57
CA LEU A 16 1.26 -8.46 -3.75
C LEU A 16 0.29 -9.54 -4.26
N ASP A 17 0.78 -10.50 -5.04
CA ASP A 17 -0.01 -11.65 -5.49
C ASP A 17 -0.47 -12.57 -4.34
N HIS A 18 0.25 -12.52 -3.22
CA HIS A 18 -0.03 -13.32 -2.02
C HIS A 18 -0.78 -12.56 -0.92
N VAL A 19 -1.35 -11.38 -1.19
CA VAL A 19 -2.18 -10.59 -0.25
C VAL A 19 -3.60 -11.17 -0.10
N ASP A 20 -3.74 -12.50 -0.14
CA ASP A 20 -5.02 -13.22 -0.02
C ASP A 20 -5.12 -14.11 1.23
N SER A 21 -4.24 -13.86 2.19
CA SER A 21 -4.23 -14.49 3.50
C SER A 21 -3.65 -13.54 4.55
N TRP A 22 -3.98 -13.79 5.82
CA TRP A 22 -3.41 -13.03 6.93
C TRP A 22 -1.89 -13.07 6.95
N ALA A 23 -1.31 -14.27 6.81
CA ALA A 23 0.14 -14.43 6.77
C ALA A 23 0.77 -13.76 5.53
N GLY A 24 0.06 -13.72 4.40
CA GLY A 24 0.51 -13.01 3.20
C GLY A 24 0.56 -11.50 3.40
N ILE A 25 -0.48 -10.93 4.01
CA ILE A 25 -0.51 -9.51 4.42
C ILE A 25 0.66 -9.21 5.36
N ASP A 26 0.86 -10.04 6.39
CA ASP A 26 1.93 -9.85 7.38
C ASP A 26 3.33 -9.86 6.70
N ARG A 27 3.59 -10.83 5.81
CA ARG A 27 4.84 -10.90 5.05
C ARG A 27 5.07 -9.68 4.14
N TRP A 28 4.01 -9.21 3.49
CA TRP A 28 4.08 -8.03 2.63
C TRP A 28 4.40 -6.77 3.45
N PHE A 29 3.73 -6.57 4.58
CA PHE A 29 4.00 -5.44 5.48
C PHE A 29 5.43 -5.48 6.02
N ASP A 30 5.91 -6.66 6.43
CA ASP A 30 7.29 -6.84 6.90
C ASP A 30 8.32 -6.56 5.81
N PHE A 31 8.03 -6.94 4.57
CA PHE A 31 8.87 -6.59 3.43
C PHE A 31 8.95 -5.06 3.25
N MET A 32 7.83 -4.35 3.29
CA MET A 32 7.81 -2.89 3.14
C MET A 32 8.64 -2.18 4.21
N VAL A 33 8.55 -2.63 5.47
CA VAL A 33 9.34 -2.06 6.58
C VAL A 33 10.83 -2.38 6.41
N ARG A 34 11.18 -3.62 6.08
CA ARG A 34 12.59 -3.99 5.82
C ARG A 34 13.20 -3.17 4.69
N HIS A 35 12.46 -2.96 3.61
CA HIS A 35 12.90 -2.10 2.53
C HIS A 35 13.21 -0.68 3.02
N GLN A 36 12.32 -0.09 3.83
CA GLN A 36 12.58 1.24 4.39
C GLN A 36 13.78 1.28 5.35
N ILE A 37 14.05 0.19 6.08
CA ILE A 37 15.25 0.08 6.92
C ILE A 37 16.51 0.06 6.06
N GLU A 38 16.56 -0.75 5.01
CA GLU A 38 17.67 -0.83 4.06
C GLU A 38 17.93 0.52 3.38
N GLN A 39 16.86 1.26 3.08
CA GLN A 39 16.95 2.60 2.50
C GLN A 39 17.22 3.71 3.54
N GLN A 40 17.40 3.39 4.83
CA GLN A 40 17.59 4.37 5.91
C GLN A 40 16.47 5.43 5.94
N GLY A 41 15.23 5.03 5.68
CA GLY A 41 14.09 5.93 5.58
C GLY A 41 14.15 6.90 4.40
N ARG A 42 14.95 6.61 3.36
CA ARG A 42 14.99 7.39 2.11
C ARG A 42 14.00 6.83 1.08
N GLY A 43 13.75 7.61 0.02
CA GLY A 43 12.90 7.21 -1.10
C GLY A 43 11.40 7.52 -0.95
N GLY A 44 10.81 7.36 0.25
CA GLY A 44 9.36 7.53 0.44
C GLY A 44 8.53 6.62 -0.48
N CYS A 45 7.28 6.99 -0.77
CA CYS A 45 6.55 6.38 -1.90
C CYS A 45 6.94 7.12 -3.20
N PRO A 46 7.53 6.46 -4.20
CA PRO A 46 7.91 7.12 -5.45
C PRO A 46 6.73 7.73 -6.24
N ILE A 47 5.51 7.24 -6.01
CA ILE A 47 4.29 7.75 -6.64
C ILE A 47 3.70 8.89 -5.79
N GLY A 48 3.59 8.71 -4.48
CA GLY A 48 3.04 9.71 -3.56
C GLY A 48 3.91 10.96 -3.41
N SER A 49 5.24 10.84 -3.56
CA SER A 49 6.16 11.98 -3.46
C SER A 49 6.01 12.98 -4.62
N LEU A 50 5.56 12.51 -5.79
CA LEU A 50 5.30 13.36 -6.97
C LEU A 50 3.93 14.04 -6.90
N ALA A 51 2.96 13.44 -6.19
CA ALA A 51 1.60 13.97 -6.10
C ALA A 51 1.57 15.38 -5.50
N GLY A 52 2.30 15.63 -4.42
CA GLY A 52 2.31 16.95 -3.76
C GLY A 52 2.87 18.09 -4.62
N GLN A 53 3.65 17.78 -5.67
CA GLN A 53 4.26 18.78 -6.54
C GLN A 53 3.50 18.95 -7.88
N LEU A 54 3.00 17.84 -8.42
CA LEU A 54 2.48 17.78 -9.79
C LEU A 54 0.96 17.66 -9.87
N ALA A 55 0.28 17.15 -8.83
CA ALA A 55 -1.15 16.88 -8.94
C ALA A 55 -2.01 18.14 -9.15
N GLU A 56 -1.58 19.28 -8.59
CA GLU A 56 -2.32 20.55 -8.68
C GLU A 56 -1.98 21.37 -9.93
N SER A 57 -0.86 21.08 -10.61
CA SER A 57 -0.32 21.92 -11.68
C SER A 57 -0.23 21.22 -13.04
N ASP A 58 -0.25 19.88 -13.06
CA ASP A 58 -0.10 19.07 -14.27
C ASP A 58 -1.19 17.96 -14.30
N PRO A 59 -2.27 18.17 -15.10
CA PRO A 59 -3.35 17.19 -15.22
C PRO A 59 -2.91 15.82 -15.73
N ASP A 60 -1.92 15.76 -16.61
CA ASP A 60 -1.43 14.51 -17.19
C ASP A 60 -0.60 13.74 -16.17
N ALA A 61 0.27 14.43 -15.42
CA ALA A 61 0.98 13.84 -14.31
C ALA A 61 0.02 13.34 -13.21
N ARG A 62 -1.02 14.12 -12.88
CA ARG A 62 -2.07 13.70 -11.94
C ARG A 62 -2.74 12.40 -12.38
N ALA A 63 -3.12 12.31 -13.66
CA ALA A 63 -3.74 11.11 -14.22
C ALA A 63 -2.80 9.89 -14.16
N ALA A 64 -1.52 10.07 -14.49
CA ALA A 64 -0.52 9.01 -14.42
C ALA A 64 -0.28 8.51 -12.99
N ILE A 65 -0.24 9.43 -12.02
CA ILE A 65 -0.11 9.12 -10.59
C ILE A 65 -1.32 8.32 -10.10
N ALA A 66 -2.54 8.80 -10.42
CA ALA A 66 -3.79 8.11 -10.06
C ALA A 66 -3.82 6.69 -10.63
N ALA A 67 -3.54 6.51 -11.92
CA ALA A 67 -3.47 5.20 -12.56
C ALA A 67 -2.40 4.28 -11.92
N GLY A 68 -1.32 4.85 -11.38
CA GLY A 68 -0.31 4.11 -10.63
C GLY A 68 -0.80 3.59 -9.30
N LEU A 69 -1.48 4.45 -8.52
CA LEU A 69 -2.10 4.08 -7.25
C LEU A 69 -3.21 3.06 -7.45
N ASP A 70 -4.06 3.25 -8.46
CA ASP A 70 -5.17 2.35 -8.78
C ASP A 70 -4.69 0.93 -9.09
N ARG A 71 -3.59 0.79 -9.83
CA ARG A 71 -2.97 -0.51 -10.11
C ARG A 71 -2.52 -1.20 -8.83
N TRP A 72 -1.84 -0.48 -7.95
CA TRP A 72 -1.39 -1.05 -6.67
C TRP A 72 -2.57 -1.43 -5.77
N GLU A 73 -3.57 -0.56 -5.66
CA GLU A 73 -4.78 -0.82 -4.86
C GLU A 73 -5.59 -2.00 -5.40
N ALA A 74 -5.62 -2.20 -6.72
CA ALA A 74 -6.29 -3.34 -7.34
C ALA A 74 -5.75 -4.69 -6.87
N HIS A 75 -4.43 -4.82 -6.62
CA HIS A 75 -3.86 -6.05 -6.07
C HIS A 75 -4.35 -6.32 -4.65
N ILE A 76 -4.38 -5.30 -3.79
CA ILE A 76 -4.88 -5.39 -2.41
C ILE A 76 -6.36 -5.79 -2.43
N ARG A 77 -7.18 -5.07 -3.20
CA ARG A 77 -8.61 -5.34 -3.36
C ARG A 77 -8.86 -6.76 -3.86
N GLY A 78 -8.08 -7.22 -4.84
CA GLY A 78 -8.17 -8.58 -5.36
C GLY A 78 -7.90 -9.64 -4.30
N GLY A 79 -6.84 -9.47 -3.51
CA GLY A 79 -6.51 -10.35 -2.39
C GLY A 79 -7.59 -10.39 -1.30
N LEU A 80 -8.08 -9.23 -0.87
CA LEU A 80 -9.17 -9.12 0.10
C LEU A 80 -10.49 -9.73 -0.41
N THR A 81 -10.77 -9.60 -1.71
CA THR A 81 -11.94 -10.24 -2.35
C THR A 81 -11.83 -11.76 -2.31
N ARG A 82 -10.64 -12.32 -2.56
CA ARG A 82 -10.38 -13.77 -2.41
C ARG A 82 -10.54 -14.21 -0.96
N MET A 83 -10.05 -13.43 0.01
CA MET A 83 -10.25 -13.70 1.45
C MET A 83 -11.73 -13.73 1.84
N LYS A 84 -12.52 -12.75 1.39
CA LYS A 84 -13.97 -12.71 1.61
C LYS A 84 -14.67 -13.93 1.04
N THR A 85 -14.32 -14.30 -0.19
CA THR A 85 -14.87 -15.49 -0.88
C THR A 85 -14.57 -16.79 -0.12
N ARG A 86 -13.40 -16.89 0.51
CA ARG A 86 -12.99 -18.04 1.35
C ARG A 86 -13.50 -17.96 2.80
N GLY A 87 -14.38 -17.00 3.12
CA GLY A 87 -14.92 -16.82 4.46
C GLY A 87 -13.90 -16.37 5.51
N LYS A 88 -12.83 -15.67 5.10
CA LYS A 88 -11.85 -15.07 6.03
C LYS A 88 -12.19 -13.63 6.44
N LEU A 89 -13.07 -12.99 5.68
CA LEU A 89 -13.66 -11.70 6.01
C LEU A 89 -15.17 -11.86 6.14
N ARG A 90 -15.81 -11.02 6.95
CA ARG A 90 -17.27 -11.02 7.12
C ARG A 90 -17.98 -10.82 5.78
N ARG A 91 -19.23 -11.31 5.70
CA ARG A 91 -20.06 -11.21 4.48
C ARG A 91 -20.35 -9.76 4.09
N ASP A 92 -20.43 -8.87 5.07
CA ASP A 92 -20.69 -7.43 4.91
C ASP A 92 -19.42 -6.59 4.71
N ALA A 93 -18.22 -7.18 4.86
CA ALA A 93 -16.97 -6.47 4.63
C ALA A 93 -16.89 -5.94 3.20
N ASP A 94 -16.43 -4.70 3.01
CA ASP A 94 -16.19 -4.10 1.69
C ASP A 94 -14.70 -4.16 1.33
N PRO A 95 -14.27 -5.07 0.43
CA PRO A 95 -12.87 -5.17 0.02
C PRO A 95 -12.33 -3.90 -0.65
N ALA A 96 -13.19 -3.10 -1.30
CA ALA A 96 -12.75 -1.87 -1.96
C ALA A 96 -12.39 -0.82 -0.91
N ALA A 97 -13.30 -0.51 0.03
CA ALA A 97 -13.02 0.43 1.11
C ALA A 97 -11.82 0.01 1.98
N LEU A 98 -11.69 -1.30 2.27
CA LEU A 98 -10.54 -1.83 3.02
C LEU A 98 -9.22 -1.68 2.26
N ALA A 99 -9.22 -1.86 0.94
CA ALA A 99 -8.04 -1.65 0.10
C ALA A 99 -7.62 -0.18 0.08
N THR A 100 -8.56 0.74 -0.14
CA THR A 100 -8.29 2.20 -0.09
C THR A 100 -7.75 2.63 1.27
N ALA A 101 -8.36 2.15 2.37
CA ALA A 101 -7.89 2.47 3.72
C ALA A 101 -6.46 1.96 3.96
N THR A 102 -6.16 0.74 3.51
CA THR A 102 -4.82 0.16 3.61
C THR A 102 -3.80 0.96 2.78
N MET A 103 -4.17 1.36 1.55
CA MET A 103 -3.34 2.20 0.69
C MET A 103 -3.06 3.56 1.35
N ALA A 104 -4.07 4.21 1.92
CA ALA A 104 -3.91 5.48 2.61
C ALA A 104 -2.95 5.38 3.81
N SER A 105 -3.07 4.32 4.63
CA SER A 105 -2.13 4.07 5.74
C SER A 105 -0.70 3.90 5.26
N ILE A 106 -0.49 3.16 4.16
CA ILE A 106 0.82 2.97 3.54
C ILE A 106 1.42 4.31 3.08
N GLN A 107 0.64 5.12 2.34
CA GLN A 107 1.11 6.41 1.84
C GLN A 107 1.51 7.35 2.98
N GLY A 108 0.67 7.46 4.02
CA GLY A 108 0.97 8.26 5.21
C GLY A 108 2.19 7.77 5.97
N GLY A 109 2.33 6.45 6.15
CA GLY A 109 3.50 5.84 6.81
C GLY A 109 4.80 6.09 6.05
N LEU A 110 4.79 5.92 4.72
CA LEU A 110 5.95 6.19 3.85
C LEU A 110 6.35 7.66 3.88
N LEU A 111 5.39 8.58 3.86
CA LEU A 111 5.63 10.02 4.00
C LEU A 111 6.32 10.34 5.33
N LEU A 112 5.77 9.86 6.46
CA LEU A 112 6.33 10.12 7.79
C LEU A 112 7.74 9.53 7.93
N THR A 113 7.96 8.30 7.44
CA THR A 113 9.29 7.68 7.39
C THR A 113 10.27 8.52 6.58
N GLN A 114 9.85 9.05 5.43
CA GLN A 114 10.72 9.87 4.57
C GLN A 114 11.14 11.16 5.27
N VAL A 115 10.20 11.86 5.89
CA VAL A 115 10.45 13.15 6.56
C VAL A 115 11.30 12.98 7.81
N ARG A 116 11.00 11.97 8.64
CA ARG A 116 11.67 11.74 9.93
C ARG A 116 12.92 10.87 9.85
N ARG A 117 13.17 10.24 8.70
CA ARG A 117 14.22 9.22 8.51
C ARG A 117 14.09 8.04 9.48
N GLU A 118 12.85 7.67 9.78
CA GLU A 118 12.54 6.66 10.78
C GLU A 118 11.57 5.61 10.20
N PRO A 119 12.05 4.40 9.84
CA PRO A 119 11.22 3.31 9.31
C PRO A 119 10.09 2.85 10.25
N GLN A 120 10.24 3.11 11.56
CA GLN A 120 9.21 2.77 12.55
C GLN A 120 7.87 3.47 12.27
N GLN A 121 7.88 4.64 11.62
CA GLN A 121 6.65 5.35 11.24
C GLN A 121 5.79 4.52 10.29
N LEU A 122 6.40 3.85 9.29
CA LEU A 122 5.70 2.94 8.41
C LEU A 122 5.18 1.70 9.15
N ARG A 123 5.98 1.12 10.06
CA ARG A 123 5.52 -0.02 10.89
C ARG A 123 4.23 0.32 11.64
N ILE A 124 4.20 1.46 12.33
CA ILE A 124 3.02 1.90 13.09
C ILE A 124 1.79 2.03 12.17
N ALA A 125 1.96 2.63 10.99
CA ALA A 125 0.86 2.78 10.03
C ALA A 125 0.35 1.44 9.48
N LEU A 126 1.25 0.50 9.20
CA LEU A 126 0.90 -0.85 8.73
C LEU A 126 0.21 -1.66 9.82
N ASP A 127 0.62 -1.53 11.08
CA ASP A 127 -0.03 -2.19 12.21
C ASP A 127 -1.47 -1.66 12.40
N ALA A 128 -1.69 -0.35 12.19
CA ALA A 128 -3.02 0.24 12.19
C ALA A 128 -3.89 -0.27 11.03
N ALA A 129 -3.33 -0.34 9.81
CA ALA A 129 -4.02 -0.94 8.66
C ALA A 129 -4.38 -2.41 8.93
N ARG A 130 -3.45 -3.15 9.53
CA ARG A 130 -3.64 -4.55 9.92
C ARG A 130 -4.77 -4.73 10.91
N ALA A 131 -4.84 -3.87 11.92
CA ALA A 131 -5.91 -3.85 12.91
C ALA A 131 -7.26 -3.54 12.24
N ASN A 132 -7.32 -2.55 11.34
CA ASN A 132 -8.54 -2.25 10.59
C ASN A 132 -9.02 -3.44 9.75
N LEU A 133 -8.11 -4.15 9.06
CA LEU A 133 -8.45 -5.37 8.34
C LEU A 133 -8.99 -6.47 9.28
N ARG A 134 -8.44 -6.60 10.50
CA ARG A 134 -8.93 -7.56 11.50
C ARG A 134 -10.33 -7.24 12.00
N LEU A 135 -10.72 -5.96 12.06
CA LEU A 135 -12.09 -5.59 12.40
C LEU A 135 -13.11 -6.14 11.40
N ALA A 136 -12.69 -6.49 10.18
CA ALA A 136 -13.52 -7.10 9.14
C ALA A 136 -13.35 -8.63 9.02
N ALA A 137 -12.58 -9.28 9.90
CA ALA A 137 -12.40 -10.73 9.89
C ALA A 137 -13.71 -11.47 10.25
N ALA A 138 -13.91 -12.65 9.64
CA ALA A 138 -15.02 -13.56 9.96
C ALA A 138 -14.70 -14.47 11.15
#